data_AF-A0A7V0YGB7-F1
#
_entry.id   AF-A0A7V0YGB7-F1
#
_cell.length_a   1.000
_cell.length_b   1.000
_cell.length_c   1.000
_cell.angle_alpha   90.00
_cell.angle_beta   90.00
_cell.angle_gamma   90.00
#
_symmetry.space_group_name_H-M   'P 1'
#
loop_
_entity.id
_entity.type
_entity.pdbx_description
1 polymer ?
#
loop_
_entity_poly.entity_id
_entity_poly.type
_entity_poly.pdbx_seq_one_letter_code
_entity_poly.pdbx_strand_id
1 'polypeptide(L)'
;MDFKLKVLDEVAKGKLLVQAARDHNITESMICKWRRQYGSASQSKSNNDGYALAYTTIVTVMSRLANKGILKQERRTPAFIYTPRVSKEEMAAYMIGRIVDKVLEGNTANALSLILEKSNIKASDVRKIKKVLTK
;
A
#
# COMPACT_ATOMS: atom_id res chain seq x y z
N MET A 1 -16.08 -15.06 -4.36
CA MET A 1 -15.00 -15.21 -3.36
C MET A 1 -14.00 -16.23 -3.89
N ASP A 2 -12.70 -15.95 -3.86
CA ASP A 2 -11.65 -16.88 -4.31
C ASP A 2 -11.70 -18.16 -3.45
N PHE A 3 -11.89 -19.31 -4.10
CA PHE A 3 -11.98 -20.64 -3.48
C PHE A 3 -10.82 -20.91 -2.52
N LYS A 4 -9.60 -20.49 -2.87
CA LYS A 4 -8.39 -20.71 -2.06
C LYS A 4 -8.44 -19.94 -0.73
N LEU A 5 -9.01 -18.74 -0.74
CA LEU A 5 -9.16 -17.91 0.46
C LEU A 5 -10.24 -18.46 1.38
N LYS A 6 -11.31 -19.05 0.84
CA LYS A 6 -12.35 -19.72 1.63
C LYS A 6 -11.78 -20.90 2.43
N VAL A 7 -11.00 -21.76 1.78
CA VAL A 7 -10.36 -22.90 2.44
C VAL A 7 -9.37 -22.45 3.52
N LEU A 8 -8.58 -21.40 3.25
CA LEU A 8 -7.64 -20.86 4.23
C LEU A 8 -8.33 -20.20 5.44
N ASP A 9 -9.48 -19.57 5.24
CA ASP A 9 -10.28 -18.99 6.32
C ASP A 9 -10.91 -20.07 7.22
N GLU A 10 -11.39 -21.17 6.64
CA GLU A 10 -11.88 -22.33 7.41
C GLU A 10 -10.79 -22.90 8.31
N VAL A 11 -9.57 -23.07 7.78
CA VAL A 11 -8.41 -23.54 8.54
C VAL A 11 -7.99 -22.51 9.60
N ALA A 12 -8.04 -21.21 9.29
CA ALA A 12 -7.72 -20.15 10.25
C ALA A 12 -8.73 -20.07 11.41
N LYS A 13 -9.99 -20.46 11.17
CA LYS A 13 -11.05 -20.57 12.19
C LYS A 13 -10.95 -21.83 13.07
N GLY A 14 -9.90 -22.63 12.90
CA GLY A 14 -9.61 -23.80 13.74
C GLY A 14 -9.95 -25.15 13.11
N LYS A 15 -10.37 -25.18 11.83
CA LYS A 15 -10.58 -26.44 11.12
C LYS A 15 -9.24 -27.14 10.85
N LEU A 16 -9.18 -28.44 11.13
CA LEU A 16 -7.99 -29.25 10.86
C LEU A 16 -7.70 -29.30 9.36
N LEU A 17 -6.41 -29.28 8.99
CA LEU A 17 -5.95 -29.35 7.60
C LEU A 17 -6.49 -30.60 6.89
N VAL A 18 -6.44 -31.74 7.56
CA VAL A 18 -6.95 -33.02 7.08
C VAL A 18 -8.44 -32.94 6.74
N GLN A 19 -9.23 -32.25 7.58
CA GLN A 19 -10.68 -32.11 7.38
C GLN A 19 -10.98 -31.17 6.22
N ALA A 20 -10.30 -30.02 6.15
CA ALA A 20 -10.46 -29.08 5.05
C ALA A 20 -10.02 -29.69 3.70
N ALA A 21 -8.97 -30.52 3.71
CA ALA A 21 -8.49 -31.25 2.53
C ALA A 21 -9.56 -32.21 1.98
N ARG A 22 -10.19 -32.99 2.87
CA ARG A 22 -11.27 -33.93 2.51
C ARG A 22 -12.50 -33.21 1.97
N ASP A 23 -12.98 -32.19 2.66
CA ASP A 23 -14.23 -31.50 2.31
C ASP A 23 -14.17 -30.82 0.94
N HIS A 24 -12.97 -30.39 0.53
CA HIS A 24 -12.77 -29.70 -0.74
C HIS A 24 -12.05 -30.58 -1.80
N ASN A 25 -11.83 -31.87 -1.50
CA ASN A 25 -11.13 -32.82 -2.36
C ASN A 25 -9.77 -32.31 -2.88
N ILE A 26 -8.97 -31.75 -1.97
CA ILE A 26 -7.64 -31.19 -2.24
C ILE A 26 -6.62 -31.78 -1.27
N THR A 27 -5.33 -31.67 -1.56
CA THR A 27 -4.30 -32.18 -0.65
C THR A 27 -3.94 -31.16 0.44
N GLU A 28 -3.53 -31.64 1.61
CA GLU A 28 -2.98 -30.79 2.68
C GLU A 28 -1.76 -29.99 2.20
N SER A 29 -0.94 -30.58 1.32
CA SER A 29 0.20 -29.90 0.71
C SER A 29 -0.21 -28.69 -0.13
N MET A 30 -1.37 -28.74 -0.81
CA MET A 30 -1.92 -27.57 -1.52
C MET A 30 -2.35 -26.48 -0.55
N ILE A 31 -3.01 -26.84 0.56
CA ILE A 31 -3.40 -25.88 1.61
C ILE A 31 -2.16 -25.23 2.23
N CYS A 32 -1.11 -26.01 2.53
CA CYS A 32 0.17 -25.50 3.03
C CYS A 32 0.86 -24.58 2.02
N LYS A 33 0.82 -24.92 0.72
CA LYS A 33 1.34 -24.08 -0.36
C LYS A 33 0.57 -22.77 -0.47
N TRP A 34 -0.75 -22.81 -0.37
CA TRP A 34 -1.59 -21.61 -0.33
C TRP A 34 -1.33 -20.79 0.92
N ARG A 35 -1.19 -21.40 2.10
CA ARG A 35 -0.81 -20.70 3.34
C ARG A 35 0.55 -20.02 3.19
N ARG A 36 1.50 -20.61 2.47
CA ARG A 36 2.79 -19.95 2.17
C ARG A 36 2.62 -18.81 1.17
N GLN A 37 1.74 -18.98 0.19
CA GLN A 37 1.46 -18.01 -0.87
C GLN A 37 0.64 -16.81 -0.36
N TYR A 38 -0.25 -17.00 0.62
CA TYR A 38 -1.22 -16.02 1.11
C TYR A 38 -1.08 -15.70 2.62
N GLY A 39 -0.12 -16.30 3.33
CA GLY A 39 -0.05 -16.32 4.80
C GLY A 39 0.24 -15.00 5.50
N SER A 40 0.60 -13.96 4.76
CA SER A 40 0.69 -12.60 5.30
C SER A 40 -0.64 -11.83 5.22
N ALA A 41 -1.67 -12.39 4.58
CA ALA A 41 -3.00 -11.77 4.42
C ALA A 41 -3.90 -11.97 5.64
N SER A 42 -3.70 -13.04 6.42
CA SER A 42 -4.65 -13.43 7.47
C SER A 42 -4.36 -12.83 8.85
N GLN A 43 -3.30 -12.03 9.00
CA GLN A 43 -2.92 -11.38 10.28
C GLN A 43 -3.30 -9.89 10.33
N SER A 44 -4.07 -9.38 9.37
CA SER A 44 -4.67 -8.03 9.48
C SER A 44 -6.16 -8.12 9.78
N LYS A 45 -6.51 -8.59 10.98
CA LYS A 45 -7.73 -8.10 11.63
C LYS A 45 -7.40 -6.78 12.30
N SER A 46 -7.32 -5.70 11.52
CA SER A 46 -7.61 -4.38 12.04
C SER A 46 -9.02 -4.04 11.59
N ASN A 47 -9.91 -3.80 12.56
CA ASN A 47 -11.24 -3.28 12.36
C ASN A 47 -11.21 -2.12 11.35
N ASN A 48 -11.72 -2.37 10.15
CA ASN A 48 -12.42 -1.38 9.35
C ASN A 48 -13.03 -2.08 8.12
N ASP A 49 -14.31 -1.82 7.94
CA ASP A 49 -15.16 -2.39 6.92
C ASP A 49 -14.65 -2.05 5.51
N GLY A 50 -14.75 -3.01 4.58
CA GLY A 50 -14.84 -2.71 3.15
C GLY A 50 -13.67 -3.05 2.22
N TYR A 51 -12.53 -3.59 2.66
CA TYR A 51 -11.44 -3.92 1.73
C TYR A 51 -10.88 -5.33 1.89
N ALA A 52 -11.64 -6.32 1.42
CA ALA A 52 -11.05 -7.54 0.87
C ALA A 52 -10.35 -7.23 -0.47
N LEU A 53 -9.38 -6.31 -0.46
CA LEU A 53 -8.49 -6.11 -1.59
C LEU A 53 -7.76 -7.43 -1.80
N ALA A 54 -7.95 -8.03 -2.98
CA ALA A 54 -7.28 -9.26 -3.36
C ALA A 54 -5.80 -9.14 -2.99
N TYR A 55 -5.32 -10.10 -2.21
CA TYR A 55 -3.95 -10.16 -1.70
C TYR A 55 -2.89 -9.92 -2.79
N THR A 56 -3.19 -10.38 -4.01
CA THR A 56 -2.38 -10.19 -5.21
C THR A 56 -2.28 -8.72 -5.64
N THR A 57 -3.33 -7.92 -5.49
CA THR A 57 -3.31 -6.48 -5.78
C THR A 57 -2.41 -5.74 -4.81
N ILE A 58 -2.51 -6.05 -3.51
CA ILE A 58 -1.65 -5.45 -2.48
C ILE A 58 -0.18 -5.79 -2.77
N VAL A 59 0.14 -7.07 -3.03
CA VAL A 59 1.50 -7.50 -3.35
C VAL A 59 2.00 -6.85 -4.65
N THR A 60 1.15 -6.71 -5.67
CA THR A 60 1.52 -6.05 -6.93
C THR A 60 1.81 -4.57 -6.72
N VAL A 61 0.98 -3.86 -5.97
CA VAL A 61 1.20 -2.44 -5.64
C VAL A 61 2.48 -2.27 -4.82
N MET A 62 2.69 -3.08 -3.78
CA MET A 62 3.89 -3.03 -2.94
C MET A 62 5.16 -3.33 -3.73
N SER A 63 5.13 -4.32 -4.63
CA SER A 63 6.26 -4.63 -5.53
C SER A 63 6.54 -3.48 -6.52
N ARG A 64 5.50 -2.85 -7.08
CA ARG A 64 5.67 -1.67 -7.94
C ARG A 64 6.30 -0.50 -7.19
N LEU A 65 5.92 -0.28 -5.93
CA LEU A 65 6.52 0.77 -5.09
C LEU A 65 7.96 0.45 -4.71
N ALA A 66 8.28 -0.82 -4.47
CA ALA A 66 9.66 -1.26 -4.26
C ALA A 66 10.54 -1.07 -5.50
N ASN A 67 10.02 -1.41 -6.69
CA ASN A 67 10.73 -1.20 -7.97
C ASN A 67 10.96 0.28 -8.27
N LYS A 68 10.07 1.16 -7.80
CA LYS A 68 10.24 2.63 -7.90
C LYS A 68 11.19 3.19 -6.84
N GLY A 69 11.77 2.36 -5.98
CA GLY A 69 12.69 2.78 -4.91
C GLY A 69 12.03 3.47 -3.72
N ILE A 70 10.69 3.52 -3.67
CA ILE A 70 9.92 4.14 -2.57
C ILE A 70 9.93 3.22 -1.34
N LEU A 71 9.88 1.92 -1.58
CA LEU A 71 9.96 0.90 -0.53
C LEU A 71 11.23 0.05 -0.71
N LYS A 72 11.78 -0.44 0.38
CA LYS A 72 12.74 -1.54 0.40
C LYS A 72 11.95 -2.84 0.55
N GLN A 73 12.27 -3.82 -0.28
CA GLN A 73 11.70 -5.18 -0.19
C GLN A 73 12.75 -6.13 0.36
N GLU A 74 12.43 -6.83 1.45
CA GLU A 74 13.26 -7.88 2.02
C GLU A 74 12.55 -9.22 1.94
N ARG A 75 13.25 -10.25 1.45
CA ARG A 75 12.73 -11.61 1.37
C ARG A 75 12.91 -12.28 2.73
N ARG A 76 11.80 -12.46 3.46
CA ARG A 76 11.77 -13.25 4.70
C ARG A 76 10.76 -14.38 4.57
N THR A 77 11.22 -15.54 4.12
CA THR A 77 10.37 -16.72 3.92
C THR A 77 9.52 -16.99 5.17
N PRO A 78 8.17 -17.00 5.09
CA PRO A 78 7.33 -17.15 3.89
C PRO A 78 6.82 -15.86 3.22
N ALA A 79 7.17 -14.66 3.68
CA ALA A 79 6.62 -13.39 3.18
C ALA A 79 7.68 -12.39 2.66
N PHE A 80 7.22 -11.32 2.04
CA PHE A 80 8.03 -10.14 1.75
C PHE A 80 7.74 -9.08 2.80
N ILE A 81 8.80 -8.55 3.42
CA ILE A 81 8.70 -7.40 4.31
C ILE A 81 9.01 -6.16 3.47
N TYR A 82 8.13 -5.17 3.54
CA TYR A 82 8.33 -3.87 2.89
C TYR A 82 8.57 -2.81 3.95
N THR A 83 9.64 -2.03 3.82
CA THR A 83 9.92 -0.88 4.68
C THR A 83 10.04 0.40 3.85
N PRO A 84 9.58 1.56 4.37
CA PRO A 84 9.72 2.82 3.65
C PRO A 84 11.20 3.16 3.47
N ARG A 85 11.58 3.53 2.25
CA ARG A 85 12.94 3.97 1.93
C ARG A 85 13.06 5.50 1.83
N VAL A 86 11.93 6.18 1.61
CA VAL A 86 11.83 7.64 1.53
C VAL A 86 11.14 8.21 2.75
N SER A 87 11.52 9.42 3.14
CA SER A 87 10.85 10.17 4.20
C SER A 87 9.45 10.63 3.76
N LYS A 88 8.64 11.05 4.73
CA LYS A 88 7.30 11.57 4.45
C LYS A 88 7.39 12.85 3.61
N GLU A 89 8.39 13.67 3.87
CA GLU A 89 8.66 14.93 3.19
C GLU A 89 9.07 14.69 1.73
N GLU A 90 9.93 13.72 1.47
CA GLU A 90 10.35 13.32 0.12
C GLU A 90 9.16 12.77 -0.69
N MET A 91 8.33 11.94 -0.06
CA MET A 91 7.12 11.43 -0.70
C MET A 91 6.13 12.55 -1.01
N ALA A 92 5.95 13.50 -0.10
CA ALA A 92 5.09 14.67 -0.31
C ALA A 92 5.59 15.54 -1.47
N ALA A 93 6.89 15.83 -1.52
CA ALA A 93 7.50 16.58 -2.61
C ALA A 93 7.32 15.86 -3.96
N TYR A 94 7.55 14.55 -4.00
CA TYR A 94 7.33 13.73 -5.21
C TYR A 94 5.87 13.79 -5.68
N MET A 95 4.90 13.66 -4.77
CA MET A 95 3.48 13.73 -5.12
C MET A 95 3.08 15.10 -5.66
N ILE A 96 3.54 16.18 -5.02
CA ILE A 96 3.26 17.55 -5.46
C ILE A 96 3.84 17.77 -6.87
N GLY A 97 5.10 17.40 -7.11
CA GLY A 97 5.72 17.50 -8.43
C GLY A 97 4.92 16.74 -9.49
N ARG A 98 4.50 15.50 -9.19
CA ARG A 98 3.70 14.70 -10.12
C ARG A 98 2.34 15.31 -10.45
N ILE A 99 1.70 15.99 -9.50
CA ILE A 99 0.43 16.69 -9.73
C ILE A 99 0.68 17.91 -10.61
N VAL A 100 1.72 18.70 -10.31
CA VAL A 100 2.09 19.85 -11.14
C VAL A 100 2.36 19.42 -12.59
N ASP A 101 3.13 18.35 -12.78
CA ASP A 101 3.47 17.85 -14.12
C ASP A 101 2.24 17.33 -14.88
N LYS A 102 1.34 16.60 -14.22
CA LYS A 102 0.24 15.90 -14.89
C LYS A 102 -1.05 16.69 -15.02
N VAL A 103 -1.35 17.54 -14.05
CA VAL A 103 -2.64 18.25 -13.95
C VAL A 103 -2.47 19.71 -14.36
N LEU A 104 -1.29 20.28 -14.12
CA LEU A 104 -1.02 21.68 -14.36
C LEU A 104 0.03 21.89 -15.45
N GLU A 105 0.32 20.83 -16.22
CA GLU A 105 1.21 20.83 -17.39
C GLU A 105 2.60 21.44 -17.11
N GLY A 106 3.09 21.27 -15.88
CA GLY A 106 4.39 21.80 -15.45
C GLY A 106 4.39 23.29 -15.05
N ASN A 107 3.24 23.97 -15.06
CA ASN A 107 3.14 25.36 -14.63
C ASN A 107 3.09 25.47 -13.10
N THR A 108 4.28 25.51 -12.49
CA THR A 108 4.48 25.67 -11.05
C THR A 108 3.91 26.97 -10.48
N ALA A 109 3.91 28.05 -11.27
CA ALA A 109 3.36 29.33 -10.84
C ALA A 109 1.83 29.27 -10.68
N ASN A 110 1.13 28.68 -11.66
CA ASN A 110 -0.32 28.46 -11.57
C ASN A 110 -0.68 27.48 -10.45
N ALA A 111 0.14 26.45 -10.24
CA ALA A 111 -0.03 25.53 -9.11
C ALA A 111 0.01 26.24 -7.77
N LEU A 112 1.01 27.10 -7.59
CA LEU A 112 1.16 27.88 -6.38
C LEU A 112 -0.01 28.85 -6.21
N SER A 113 -0.40 29.59 -7.26
CA SER A 113 -1.55 30.50 -7.22
C SER A 113 -2.84 29.79 -6.82
N LEU A 114 -3.13 28.61 -7.38
CA LEU A 114 -4.32 27.82 -7.05
C LEU A 114 -4.32 27.36 -5.59
N ILE A 115 -3.16 26.91 -5.09
CA ILE A 115 -3.01 26.52 -3.68
C ILE A 115 -3.21 27.74 -2.78
N LEU A 116 -2.61 28.88 -3.12
CA LEU A 116 -2.72 30.12 -2.34
C LEU A 116 -4.16 30.66 -2.32
N GLU A 117 -4.91 30.53 -3.41
CA GLU A 117 -6.29 31.00 -3.53
C GLU A 117 -7.28 30.09 -2.78
N LYS A 118 -7.06 28.77 -2.80
CA LYS A 118 -7.97 27.80 -2.17
C LYS A 118 -7.66 27.51 -0.70
N SER A 119 -6.47 27.85 -0.22
CA SER A 119 -6.11 27.63 1.19
C SER A 119 -6.31 28.89 2.02
N ASN A 120 -6.83 28.72 3.23
CA ASN A 120 -7.00 29.82 4.18
C ASN A 120 -5.64 30.14 4.84
N ILE A 121 -4.75 30.81 4.10
CA ILE A 121 -3.37 31.05 4.51
C ILE A 121 -3.33 32.17 5.56
N LYS A 122 -2.71 31.87 6.70
CA LYS A 122 -2.41 32.89 7.72
C LYS A 122 -1.21 33.74 7.29
N ALA A 123 -1.19 35.01 7.68
CA ALA A 123 -0.09 35.93 7.37
C ALA A 123 1.30 35.45 7.87
N SER A 124 1.34 34.52 8.83
CA SER A 124 2.57 33.84 9.28
C SER A 124 3.19 32.92 8.23
N ASP A 125 2.37 32.30 7.37
CA ASP A 125 2.83 31.33 6.39
C ASP A 125 3.28 32.00 5.09
N VAL A 126 2.69 33.14 4.73
CA VAL A 126 3.18 34.01 3.65
C VAL A 126 4.63 34.47 3.90
N ARG A 127 4.98 34.77 5.16
CA ARG A 127 6.35 35.14 5.53
C ARG A 127 7.33 34.00 5.34
N LYS A 128 6.94 32.76 5.66
CA LYS A 128 7.76 31.57 5.42
C LYS A 128 7.97 31.34 3.92
N ILE A 129 6.93 31.51 3.10
CA ILE A 129 7.02 31.37 1.65
C ILE A 129 7.94 32.44 1.05
N LYS A 130 7.80 33.72 1.44
CA LYS A 130 8.72 34.79 1.01
C LYS A 130 10.17 34.46 1.33
N LYS A 131 10.45 33.96 2.54
CA LYS A 131 11.81 33.59 2.95
C LYS A 131 12.42 32.46 2.10
N VAL A 132 11.61 31.54 1.58
CA VAL A 132 12.07 30.46 0.68
C VAL A 132 12.36 30.99 -0.74
N LEU A 133 11.61 31.99 -1.21
CA LEU A 133 11.79 32.61 -2.53
C LEU A 133 12.98 33.58 -2.60
N THR A 134 13.40 34.16 -1.47
CA THR A 134 14.55 35.08 -1.38
C THR A 134 15.87 34.34 -1.06
N LYS A 135 15.93 33.03 -1.35
CA LYS A 135 17.13 32.22 -1.14
C LYS A 135 18.06 32.30 -2.36
#